data_AF-A0A6J4JDJ0-F1
#
_entry.id   AF-A0A6J4JDJ0-F1
#
_cell.length_a   1.000
_cell.length_b   1.000
_cell.length_c   1.000
_cell.angle_alpha   90.00
_cell.angle_beta   90.00
_cell.angle_gamma   90.00
#
_symmetry.space_group_name_H-M   'P 1'
#
loop_
_entity.id
_entity.type
_entity.pdbx_description
1 polymer ?
#
loop_
_entity_poly.entity_id
_entity_poly.type
_entity_poly.pdbx_seq_one_letter_code
_entity_poly.pdbx_strand_id
1 'polypeptide(L)' 'MVVGGHELATELKRRRIGRPVLVERCDRCGGTAWLPGDPTTVPASLLVLAAISLTRR' A
#
# COMPACT_ATOMS: atom_id res chain seq x y z
N MET A 1 4.88 -11.65 -1.42
CA MET A 1 3.71 -11.48 -2.31
C MET A 1 3.88 -10.18 -3.08
N VAL A 2 3.59 -10.20 -4.38
CA VAL A 2 3.56 -8.98 -5.19
C VAL A 2 2.13 -8.43 -5.14
N VAL A 3 1.97 -7.15 -4.82
CA VAL A 3 0.67 -6.48 -4.69
C VAL A 3 0.62 -5.24 -5.55
N GLY A 4 -0.55 -4.97 -6.12
CA GLY A 4 -0.79 -3.75 -6.89
C GLY A 4 -1.02 -2.53 -6.00
N GLY A 5 -0.82 -1.33 -6.56
CA GLY A 5 -1.12 -0.07 -5.89
C GLY A 5 -2.57 0.03 -5.37
N HIS A 6 -3.54 -0.45 -6.18
CA HIS A 6 -4.96 -0.48 -5.82
C HIS A 6 -5.27 -1.41 -4.62
N GLU A 7 -4.71 -2.62 -4.62
CA GLU A 7 -4.88 -3.58 -3.52
C GLU A 7 -4.30 -3.03 -2.22
N LEU A 8 -3.10 -2.45 -2.31
CA LEU A 8 -2.45 -1.83 -1.17
C LEU A 8 -3.24 -0.61 -0.65
N ALA A 9 -3.74 0.25 -1.54
CA ALA A 9 -4.58 1.39 -1.17
C ALA A 9 -5.89 0.95 -0.51
N THR A 10 -6.50 -0.13 -1.00
CA THR A 10 -7.71 -0.73 -0.40
C THR A 10 -7.44 -1.16 1.04
N GLU A 11 -6.31 -1.82 1.28
CA GLU A 11 -5.94 -2.27 2.62
C GLU A 11 -5.64 -1.08 3.58
N LEU A 12 -4.95 -0.05 3.09
CA LEU A 12 -4.71 1.18 3.85
C LEU A 12 -6.02 1.87 4.25
N LYS A 13 -6.99 1.96 3.31
CA LYS A 13 -8.34 2.50 3.56
C LYS A 13 -9.08 1.66 4.60
N ARG A 14 -9.07 0.34 4.45
CA ARG A 14 -9.74 -0.61 5.35
C ARG A 14 -9.27 -0.45 6.79
N ARG A 15 -7.96 -0.28 6.99
CA ARG A 15 -7.33 -0.12 8.31
C ARG A 15 -7.27 1.32 8.81
N ARG A 16 -7.67 2.30 8.00
CA ARG A 16 -7.56 3.74 8.29
C ARG A 16 -6.13 4.17 8.66
N ILE A 17 -5.13 3.65 7.93
CA ILE A 17 -3.71 3.95 8.16
C ILE A 17 -3.10 4.70 6.97
N GLY A 18 -2.15 5.58 7.27
CA GLY A 18 -1.49 6.44 6.28
C GLY A 18 -2.22 7.76 6.03
N ARG A 19 -1.56 8.66 5.29
CA ARG A 19 -2.14 9.96 4.92
C ARG A 19 -3.09 9.79 3.71
N PRO A 20 -4.22 10.51 3.64
CA PRO A 20 -5.15 10.42 2.50
C PRO A 20 -4.47 10.62 1.13
N VAL A 21 -3.56 11.58 1.02
CA VAL A 21 -2.80 11.84 -0.21
C VAL A 21 -1.91 10.66 -0.63
N LEU A 22 -1.36 9.91 0.33
CA LEU A 22 -0.54 8.73 0.05
C LEU A 22 -1.43 7.60 -0.48
N VAL A 23 -2.58 7.39 0.14
CA VAL A 23 -3.56 6.38 -0.28
C VAL A 23 -4.04 6.66 -1.70
N GLU A 24 -4.41 7.91 -2.02
CA GLU A 24 -4.87 8.30 -3.37
C GLU A 24 -3.78 8.14 -4.44
N ARG A 25 -2.53 8.47 -4.11
CA ARG A 25 -1.39 8.23 -5.01
C ARG A 25 -1.13 6.75 -5.21
N CYS A 26 -1.23 5.96 -4.15
CA CYS A 26 -1.04 4.51 -4.21
C CYS A 26 -2.14 3.86 -5.07
N ASP A 27 -3.38 4.30 -4.93
CA ASP A 27 -4.54 3.79 -5.68
C ASP A 27 -4.41 4.01 -7.18
N ARG A 28 -3.82 5.15 -7.58
CA ARG A 28 -3.55 5.48 -8.99
C ARG A 28 -2.21 4.94 -9.50
N CYS A 29 -1.41 4.34 -8.64
CA CYS A 29 -0.11 3.80 -9.04
C CYS A 29 -0.29 2.49 -9.80
N GLY A 30 0.11 2.45 -11.07
CA GLY A 30 0.14 1.22 -11.88
C GLY A 30 1.29 0.27 -11.54
N GLY A 31 2.11 0.61 -10.53
CA GLY A 31 3.22 -0.20 -10.08
C GLY A 31 2.81 -1.32 -9.12
N THR A 32 3.77 -2.19 -8.83
CA THR A 32 3.63 -3.24 -7.82
C THR A 32 4.68 -3.11 -6.72
N ALA A 33 4.36 -3.59 -5.52
CA ALA A 33 5.28 -3.72 -4.40
C ALA A 33 5.35 -5.16 -3.92
N TRP A 34 6.48 -5.51 -3.31
CA TRP A 34 6.61 -6.76 -2.58
C TRP A 34 6.22 -6.56 -1.10
N LEU A 35 5.43 -7.50 -0.56
CA LEU A 35 5.11 -7.64 0.87
C LEU A 35 5.54 -9.02 1.38
N PRO A 36 5.91 -9.15 2.67
CA PRO A 36 6.32 -10.43 3.25
C PRO A 36 5.17 -11.43 3.47
N GLY A 37 3.93 -11.04 3.19
CA GLY A 37 2.75 -11.88 3.34
C GLY A 37 1.50 -11.22 2.75
N ASP A 38 0.34 -11.77 3.08
CA ASP A 38 -0.95 -11.21 2.66
C ASP A 38 -1.17 -9.81 3.27
N PRO A 39 -1.66 -8.82 2.51
CA PRO A 39 -1.91 -7.46 3.02
C PRO A 39 -2.70 -7.42 4.31
N THR A 40 -3.63 -8.35 4.53
CA THR A 40 -4.49 -8.45 5.71
C THR A 40 -3.78 -8.93 6.98
N THR A 41 -2.55 -9.46 6.86
CA THR A 41 -1.76 -10.00 7.98
C THR A 41 -0.47 -9.22 8.25
N VAL A 42 -0.01 -8.44 7.27
CA VAL A 42 1.23 -7.67 7.37
C VAL A 42 1.09 -6.50 8.37
N PRO A 43 2.13 -6.19 9.17
CA PRO A 43 2.15 -5.02 10.03
C PRO A 43 1.89 -3.70 9.29
N ALA A 44 1.16 -2.78 9.93
CA ALA A 44 0.77 -1.50 9.35
C ALA A 44 1.98 -0.67 8.86
N SER A 45 3.10 -0.70 9.58
CA SER A 45 4.34 -0.02 9.20
C SER A 45 4.87 -0.49 7.84
N LEU A 46 4.81 -1.78 7.55
CA LEU A 46 5.25 -2.34 6.28
C LEU A 46 4.28 -2.02 5.13
N LEU A 47 2.97 -1.96 5.38
CA LEU A 47 1.98 -1.50 4.40
C LEU A 47 2.24 -0.04 3.99
N VAL A 48 2.51 0.83 4.98
CA VAL A 48 2.82 2.24 4.73
C VAL A 48 4.15 2.40 3.99
N LEU A 49 5.18 1.64 4.37
CA LEU A 49 6.48 1.66 3.67
C LEU A 49 6.35 1.21 2.22
N ALA A 50 5.61 0.14 1.96
CA ALA A 50 5.35 -0.33 0.60
C ALA A 50 4.64 0.75 -0.24
N ALA A 51 3.65 1.44 0.34
CA ALA A 51 2.93 2.51 -0.35
C ALA A 51 3.81 3.73 -0.63
N ILE A 52 4.69 4.11 0.32
CA ILE A 52 5.67 5.18 0.10
C ILE A 52 6.65 4.77 -1.00
N SER A 53 7.13 3.53 -1.00
CA SER A 53 8.05 3.02 -2.02
C SER A 53 7.42 3.00 -3.42
N LEU A 54 6.14 2.64 -3.51
CA LEU A 54 5.36 2.63 -4.75
C LEU A 54 5.15 4.04 -5.33
N THR A 55 4.79 4.99 -4.48
CA THR A 55 4.36 6.34 -4.89
C THR A 55 5.50 7.34 -5.08
N ARG A 56 6.76 6.91 -4.88
CA ARG A 56 7.97 7.71 -5.10
C ARG A 56 8.51 7.65 -6.54
N ARG A 57 8.01 6.72 -7.36
CA ARG A 57 8.40 6.57 -8.76
C ARG A 57 7.51 7.44 -9.64
#